data_AF-A0A2I0FD57-F1
#
_entry.id   AF-A0A2I0FD57-F1
#
_cell.length_a   1.000
_cell.length_b   1.000
_cell.length_c   1.000
_cell.angle_alpha   90.00
_cell.angle_beta   90.00
_cell.angle_gamma   90.00
#
_symmetry.space_group_name_H-M   'P 1'
#
loop_
_entity.id
_entity.type
_entity.pdbx_description
1 polymer ?
#
loop_
_entity_poly.entity_id
_entity_poly.type
_entity_poly.pdbx_seq_one_letter_code
_entity_poly.pdbx_strand_id
1 'polypeptide(L)' 'MEILYLEVTIKFNHDTVVTPFLKHLAKISDYFLFCNKSAAHQAYCGLKSINKDILYPDGKG' A
#
# COMPACT_ATOMS: atom_id res chain seq x y z
N MET A 1 30.79 4.44 0.68
CA MET A 1 29.90 4.25 1.84
C MET A 1 28.69 3.51 1.32
N GLU A 2 28.66 2.18 1.48
CA GLU A 2 27.49 1.38 1.09
C GLU A 2 26.41 1.57 2.15
N ILE A 3 25.23 1.99 1.72
CA ILE A 3 24.05 2.06 2.56
C ILE A 3 23.50 0.63 2.62
N LEU A 4 23.73 -0.04 3.75
CA LEU A 4 23.08 -1.31 4.05
C LEU A 4 21.59 -1.01 4.21
N TYR A 5 20.76 -1.54 3.31
CA TYR A 5 19.32 -1.33 3.38
C TYR A 5 18.81 -1.78 4.76
N LEU A 6 18.12 -0.87 5.47
CA LEU A 6 17.27 -1.22 6.61
C LEU A 6 16.49 -2.49 6.25
N GLU A 7 16.33 -3.44 7.17
CA GLU A 7 15.51 -4.64 6.94
C GLU A 7 14.12 -4.24 6.44
N VAL A 8 13.89 -4.35 5.13
CA VAL A 8 12.60 -4.02 4.51
C VAL A 8 11.67 -5.21 4.68
N THR A 9 10.60 -5.04 5.45
CA THR A 9 9.54 -6.05 5.54
C THR A 9 8.48 -5.80 4.48
N ILE A 10 8.33 -6.74 3.55
CA ILE A 10 7.32 -6.67 2.48
C ILE A 10 6.10 -7.51 2.89
N LYS A 11 4.90 -6.93 2.81
CA LYS A 11 3.62 -7.63 3.03
C LYS A 11 2.76 -7.53 1.77
N PHE A 12 2.24 -8.67 1.32
CA PHE A 12 1.33 -8.74 0.18
C PHE A 12 -0.13 -8.70 0.65
N ASN A 13 -0.98 -8.07 -0.16
CA ASN A 13 -2.41 -8.01 0.05
C ASN A 13 -3.14 -8.02 -1.31
N HIS A 14 -4.25 -8.74 -1.39
CA HIS A 14 -5.06 -8.86 -2.62
C HIS A 14 -6.49 -8.34 -2.46
N ASP A 15 -6.82 -7.71 -1.32
CA ASP A 15 -8.15 -7.18 -1.08
C ASP A 15 -8.50 -6.07 -2.08
N THR A 16 -9.68 -6.19 -2.68
CA THR A 16 -10.26 -5.20 -3.61
C THR A 16 -11.21 -4.23 -2.92
N VAL A 17 -11.43 -4.40 -1.61
CA VAL A 17 -12.27 -3.53 -0.77
C VAL A 17 -11.58 -3.27 0.56
N VAL A 18 -12.10 -2.31 1.34
CA VAL A 18 -11.46 -1.87 2.59
C VAL A 18 -11.77 -2.82 3.75
N THR A 19 -11.02 -3.91 3.84
CA THR A 19 -11.17 -4.89 4.93
C THR A 19 -10.46 -4.42 6.21
N PRO A 20 -10.77 -5.00 7.39
CA PRO A 20 -10.00 -4.77 8.60
C PRO A 20 -8.51 -5.13 8.46
N PHE A 21 -8.17 -6.16 7.69
CA PHE A 21 -6.80 -6.58 7.45
C PHE A 21 -6.04 -5.55 6.62
N LEU A 22 -6.64 -5.08 5.52
CA LEU A 22 -6.07 -4.01 4.70
C LEU A 22 -5.87 -2.71 5.49
N LYS A 23 -6.84 -2.34 6.36
CA LYS A 23 -6.69 -1.21 7.28
C LYS A 23 -5.55 -1.41 8.27
N HIS A 24 -5.37 -2.61 8.79
CA HIS A 24 -4.28 -2.92 9.72
C HIS A 24 -2.93 -2.75 9.01
N LEU A 25 -2.77 -3.32 7.81
CA LEU A 25 -1.55 -3.16 7.00
C LEU A 25 -1.24 -1.69 6.74
N ALA A 26 -2.22 -0.90 6.31
CA ALA A 26 -2.01 0.52 6.04
C ALA A 26 -1.59 1.36 7.26
N LYS A 27 -1.94 0.93 8.48
CA LYS A 27 -1.54 1.60 9.73
C LYS A 27 -0.12 1.25 10.18
N ILE A 28 0.37 0.07 9.84
CA ILE A 28 1.67 -0.42 10.30
C ILE A 28 2.78 -0.29 9.24
N SER A 29 2.41 0.00 8.00
CA SER A 29 3.36 0.19 6.90
C SER A 29 3.73 1.66 6.72
N ASP A 30 5.02 1.94 6.54
CA ASP A 30 5.51 3.27 6.18
C ASP A 30 5.08 3.68 4.77
N TYR A 31 5.06 2.71 3.84
CA TYR A 31 4.68 2.93 2.44
C TYR A 31 3.61 1.92 2.00
N PHE A 32 2.74 2.35 1.09
CA PHE A 32 1.77 1.47 0.44
C PHE A 32 1.92 1.53 -1.07
N LEU A 33 2.24 0.39 -1.71
CA LEU A 33 2.38 0.29 -3.15
C LEU A 33 1.15 -0.37 -3.76
N PHE A 34 0.50 0.31 -4.69
CA PHE A 34 -0.52 -0.30 -5.56
C PHE A 34 0.12 -0.72 -6.88
N CYS A 35 0.48 -2.00 -6.97
CA CYS A 35 1.20 -2.58 -8.12
C CYS A 35 0.28 -3.08 -9.26
N ASN A 36 -1.04 -2.89 -9.17
CA ASN A 36 -1.95 -3.30 -10.23
C ASN A 36 -2.86 -2.14 -10.62
N LYS A 37 -3.00 -1.90 -11.93
CA LYS A 37 -3.88 -0.89 -12.52
C LYS A 37 -5.34 -1.07 -12.10
N SER A 38 -5.75 -2.27 -11.68
CA SER A 38 -7.10 -2.55 -11.19
C SER A 38 -7.22 -2.55 -9.66
N ALA A 39 -6.29 -1.91 -8.95
CA ALA A 39 -6.46 -1.64 -7.53
C ALA A 39 -7.82 -0.96 -7.32
N ALA A 40 -8.81 -1.75 -6.91
CA ALA A 40 -10.20 -1.33 -6.97
C ALA A 40 -10.36 -0.01 -6.21
N HIS A 41 -10.98 0.98 -6.87
CA HIS A 41 -11.16 2.34 -6.38
C HIS A 41 -11.60 2.40 -4.90
N GLN A 42 -12.41 1.43 -4.48
CA GLN A 42 -12.87 1.28 -3.10
C GLN A 42 -11.73 1.05 -2.09
N ALA A 43 -10.78 0.16 -2.38
CA ALA A 43 -9.61 -0.06 -1.54
C ALA A 43 -8.75 1.22 -1.44
N TYR A 44 -8.51 1.91 -2.56
CA TYR A 44 -7.75 3.16 -2.57
C TYR A 44 -8.39 4.25 -1.71
N CYS A 45 -9.69 4.54 -1.91
CA CYS A 45 -10.36 5.61 -1.20
C CYS A 45 -10.37 5.39 0.32
N GLY A 46 -10.50 4.14 0.78
CA GLY A 46 -10.41 3.82 2.20
C GLY A 46 -9.02 3.90 2.79
N LEU A 47 -7.96 3.69 1.99
CA LEU A 47 -6.58 3.79 2.45
C LEU A 47 -6.03 5.21 2.40
N LYS A 48 -6.42 6.02 1.42
CA LYS A 48 -5.96 7.41 1.29
C LYS A 48 -6.24 8.27 2.53
N SER A 49 -7.29 7.95 3.28
CA SER A 49 -7.62 8.63 4.54
C SER A 49 -6.76 8.17 5.73
N ILE A 50 -6.11 7.02 5.63
CA ILE A 50 -5.31 6.38 6.69
C ILE A 50 -3.82 6.60 6.44
N ASN A 51 -3.37 6.43 5.19
CA ASN A 51 -1.98 6.54 4.77
C ASN A 51 -1.85 7.55 3.63
N LYS A 52 -0.92 8.49 3.78
CA LYS A 52 -0.70 9.59 2.82
C LYS A 52 0.31 9.22 1.73
N ASP A 53 1.21 8.27 2.00
CA ASP A 53 2.33 7.90 1.13
C ASP A 53 2.00 6.64 0.32
N ILE A 54 1.00 6.80 -0.55
CA ILE A 54 0.55 5.78 -1.49
C ILE A 54 1.26 5.97 -2.82
N LEU A 55 2.04 4.95 -3.22
CA LEU A 55 2.83 4.93 -4.44
C LEU A 55 2.17 4.05 -5.52
N TYR A 56 2.28 4.50 -6.76
CA TYR A 56 1.82 3.81 -7.96
C TYR A 56 3.01 3.61 -8.89
N PRO A 57 3.79 2.53 -8.72
CA PRO A 57 5.01 2.32 -9.52
C PRO A 57 4.71 2.29 -11.03
N ASP A 58 3.55 1.76 -11.44
CA ASP A 58 3.12 1.66 -12.84
C ASP A 58 2.12 2.73 -13.28
N GLY A 59 1.92 3.79 -12.47
CA GLY A 59 0.95 4.86 -12.70
C GLY A 59 -0.46 4.58 -12.14
N LYS A 60 -1.30 5.62 -12.11
CA LYS A 60 -2.71 5.53 -11.69
C LYS A 60 -3.58 5.12 -12.90
N GLY A 61 -4.35 4.05 -12.76
CA GLY A 61 -5.36 3.58 -13.71
C GLY A 61 -6.72 3.55 -13.03
#